data_AF-A0A9W9FKY5-F1
#
_entry.id   AF-A0A9W9FKY5-F1
#
_cell.length_a   1.000
_cell.length_b   1.000
_cell.length_c   1.000
_cell.angle_alpha   90.00
_cell.angle_beta   90.00
_cell.angle_gamma   90.00
#
_symmetry.space_group_name_H-M   'P 1'
#
loop_
_entity.id
_entity.type
_entity.pdbx_description
1 polymer ?
#
loop_
_entity_poly.entity_id
_entity_poly.type
_entity_poly.pdbx_seq_one_letter_code
_entity_poly.pdbx_strand_id
1 'polypeptide(L)'
;MSFLPPLRSASRRTLQSTTSSPSFFASSSATFHTSAVRSSLKETDKNRDDLPNFYEAQKEDQVKNSKEGKAKWKAELASNSEADVKADRGEIESDDATFEALQDRTKHLPNRKGPVNKTQ
;
A
#
# COMPACT_ATOMS: atom_id res chain seq x y z
N MET A 1 25.59 -1.54 54.92
CA MET A 1 25.19 -1.96 53.57
C MET A 1 23.81 -2.59 53.67
N SER A 2 22.75 -1.80 53.49
CA SER A 2 21.36 -2.23 53.63
C SER A 2 20.61 -1.93 52.34
N PHE A 3 20.27 -2.97 51.59
CA PHE A 3 19.46 -2.87 50.39
C PHE A 3 17.98 -2.96 50.78
N LEU A 4 17.21 -1.91 50.49
CA LEU A 4 15.75 -1.96 50.53
C LEU A 4 15.22 -2.42 49.16
N PRO A 5 14.31 -3.40 49.09
CA PRO A 5 13.65 -3.75 47.83
C PRO A 5 12.56 -2.72 47.47
N PRO A 6 12.33 -2.39 46.19
CA PRO A 6 11.19 -1.58 45.80
C PRO A 6 9.91 -2.45 45.77
N LEU A 7 8.91 -2.05 46.56
CA LEU A 7 7.53 -2.52 46.47
C LEU A 7 6.95 -2.12 45.11
N ARG A 8 6.86 -3.07 44.19
CA ARG A 8 6.15 -2.89 42.91
C ARG A 8 4.64 -3.01 43.19
N SER A 9 4.00 -1.88 43.47
CA SER A 9 2.55 -1.80 43.63
C SER A 9 1.85 -2.16 42.33
N ALA A 10 1.32 -3.39 42.24
CA ALA A 10 0.48 -3.84 41.14
C ALA A 10 -0.94 -3.29 41.35
N SER A 11 -1.23 -2.12 40.79
CA SER A 11 -2.58 -1.57 40.77
C SER A 11 -3.42 -2.30 39.70
N ARG A 12 -4.15 -3.35 40.10
CA ARG A 12 -5.22 -3.91 39.25
C ARG A 12 -6.33 -2.87 39.16
N ARG A 13 -6.39 -2.11 38.06
CA ARG A 13 -7.58 -1.34 37.70
C ARG A 13 -8.68 -2.31 37.32
N THR A 14 -9.67 -2.48 38.19
CA THR A 14 -10.93 -3.12 37.85
C THR A 14 -11.76 -2.11 37.05
N LEU A 15 -12.02 -2.41 35.78
CA LEU A 15 -12.95 -1.65 34.96
C LEU A 15 -14.37 -2.02 35.39
N GLN A 16 -14.97 -1.21 36.26
CA GLN A 16 -16.41 -1.30 36.53
C GLN A 16 -17.15 -0.66 35.35
N SER A 17 -17.77 -1.51 34.53
CA SER A 17 -18.73 -1.10 33.50
C SER A 17 -20.01 -0.65 34.20
N THR A 18 -20.24 0.66 34.23
CA THR A 18 -21.54 1.22 34.65
C THR A 18 -22.26 1.67 33.39
N THR A 19 -23.34 0.98 33.06
CA THR A 19 -24.28 1.36 32.01
C THR A 19 -25.21 2.44 32.54
N SER A 20 -25.04 3.69 32.09
CA SER A 20 -26.09 4.71 32.18
C SER A 20 -25.96 5.70 31.04
N SER A 21 -26.84 5.57 30.04
CA SER A 21 -27.04 6.57 28.98
C SER A 21 -27.65 7.85 29.55
N PRO A 22 -27.29 9.01 28.98
CA PRO A 22 -28.33 9.83 28.40
C PRO A 22 -28.01 10.20 26.95
N SER A 23 -29.08 10.33 26.18
CA SER A 23 -29.15 10.69 24.78
C SER A 23 -28.46 12.04 24.52
N PHE A 24 -27.30 12.03 23.87
CA PHE A 24 -26.68 13.22 23.29
C PHE A 24 -26.57 13.04 21.79
N PHE A 25 -27.31 13.89 21.07
CA PHE A 25 -27.16 14.26 19.66
C PHE A 25 -26.50 13.21 18.76
N ALA A 26 -27.33 12.46 18.03
CA ALA A 26 -26.89 11.75 16.85
C ALA A 26 -26.41 12.77 15.81
N SER A 27 -25.15 13.20 15.94
CA SER A 27 -24.40 13.69 14.80
C SER A 27 -24.38 12.52 13.83
N SER A 28 -24.96 12.67 12.64
CA SER A 28 -24.67 11.76 11.52
C SER A 28 -23.20 11.94 11.14
N SER A 29 -22.30 11.40 11.95
CA SER A 29 -20.95 11.11 11.54
C SER A 29 -21.08 10.05 10.45
N ALA A 30 -20.89 10.47 9.20
CA ALA A 30 -20.66 9.54 8.10
C ALA A 30 -19.60 8.56 8.58
N THR A 31 -19.99 7.30 8.79
CA THR A 31 -19.06 6.26 9.22
C THR A 31 -18.09 6.05 8.07
N PHE A 32 -16.87 6.58 8.20
CA PHE A 32 -15.79 6.22 7.29
C PHE A 32 -15.67 4.70 7.28
N HIS A 33 -15.74 4.10 6.09
CA HIS A 33 -15.58 2.67 5.94
C HIS A 33 -14.14 2.30 6.29
N THR A 34 -13.93 1.77 7.50
CA THR A 34 -12.64 1.17 7.86
C THR A 34 -12.65 -0.28 7.39
N SER A 35 -12.03 -0.57 6.26
CA SER A 35 -11.75 -1.96 5.87
C SER A 35 -10.65 -2.54 6.75
N ALA A 36 -10.72 -3.85 7.04
CA ALA A 36 -9.64 -4.54 7.74
C ALA A 36 -8.33 -4.43 6.94
N VAL A 37 -7.22 -4.11 7.61
CA VAL A 37 -5.88 -4.16 7.02
C VAL A 37 -5.58 -5.61 6.69
N ARG A 38 -5.60 -5.95 5.40
CA ARG A 38 -5.12 -7.25 4.93
C ARG A 38 -3.67 -7.09 4.51
N SER A 39 -2.79 -7.92 5.06
CA SER A 39 -1.42 -8.07 4.57
C SER A 39 -1.41 -8.86 3.25
N SER A 40 -2.25 -8.45 2.29
CA SER A 40 -2.24 -9.05 0.96
C SER A 40 -1.18 -8.36 0.13
N LEU A 41 -0.33 -9.18 -0.49
CA LEU A 41 0.55 -8.75 -1.57
C LEU A 41 -0.29 -8.18 -2.73
N LYS A 42 0.37 -7.57 -3.72
CA LYS A 42 -0.30 -6.95 -4.85
C LYS A 42 -1.28 -7.93 -5.50
N GLU A 43 -2.52 -7.50 -5.72
CA GLU A 43 -3.63 -8.41 -5.96
C GLU A 43 -3.51 -9.18 -7.29
N THR A 44 -2.76 -8.62 -8.25
CA THR A 44 -2.44 -9.22 -9.56
C THR A 44 -1.22 -10.14 -9.54
N ASP A 45 -0.34 -10.00 -8.54
CA ASP A 45 0.94 -10.71 -8.49
C ASP A 45 0.81 -11.95 -7.60
N LYS A 46 0.24 -13.02 -8.18
CA LYS A 46 -0.09 -14.27 -7.47
C LYS A 46 0.63 -15.52 -8.01
N ASN A 47 1.24 -15.44 -9.19
CA ASN A 47 1.75 -16.60 -9.94
C ASN A 47 3.28 -16.56 -10.12
N ARG A 48 4.00 -16.05 -9.12
CA ARG A 48 5.45 -15.90 -9.19
C ARG A 48 6.12 -16.72 -8.10
N ASP A 49 7.19 -17.41 -8.47
CA ASP A 49 8.03 -18.16 -7.55
C ASP A 49 8.77 -17.20 -6.60
N ASP A 50 8.95 -17.60 -5.34
CA ASP A 50 9.62 -16.82 -4.29
C ASP A 50 9.03 -15.43 -4.02
N LEU A 51 7.72 -15.29 -4.22
CA LEU A 51 6.97 -14.05 -3.99
C LEU A 51 7.28 -13.37 -2.64
N PRO A 52 7.32 -14.07 -1.49
CA PRO A 52 7.62 -13.44 -0.20
C PRO A 52 9.00 -12.76 -0.18
N ASN A 53 10.03 -13.43 -0.71
CA ASN A 53 11.41 -12.92 -0.70
C ASN A 53 11.54 -11.66 -1.56
N PHE A 54 10.83 -11.60 -2.70
CA PHE A 54 10.82 -10.39 -3.53
C PHE A 54 10.23 -9.19 -2.81
N TYR A 55 9.09 -9.36 -2.13
CA TYR A 55 8.44 -8.26 -1.41
C TYR A 55 9.25 -7.83 -0.20
N GLU A 56 9.90 -8.76 0.51
CA GLU A 56 10.85 -8.41 1.57
C GLU A 56 12.01 -7.57 1.04
N ALA A 57 12.64 -7.99 -0.07
CA ALA A 57 13.70 -7.21 -0.69
C ALA A 57 13.23 -5.81 -1.12
N GLN A 58 12.04 -5.69 -1.71
CA GLN A 58 11.47 -4.41 -2.11
C GLN A 58 11.21 -3.47 -0.92
N LYS A 59 10.72 -4.02 0.21
CA LYS A 59 10.54 -3.30 1.48
C LYS A 59 11.87 -2.84 2.06
N GLU A 60 12.87 -3.72 2.12
CA GLU A 60 14.19 -3.37 2.61
C GLU A 60 14.82 -2.24 1.80
N ASP A 61 14.74 -2.33 0.48
CA ASP A 61 15.24 -1.29 -0.42
C ASP A 61 14.49 0.04 -0.23
N GLN A 62 13.18 0.00 0.04
CA GLN A 62 12.42 1.21 0.36
C GLN A 62 12.91 1.83 1.68
N VAL A 63 13.19 1.02 2.70
CA VAL A 63 13.74 1.49 3.98
C VAL A 63 15.14 2.08 3.79
N LYS A 64 16.00 1.45 3.00
CA LYS A 64 17.34 1.97 2.66
C LYS A 64 17.23 3.33 1.93
N ASN A 65 16.41 3.39 0.87
CA ASN A 65 16.20 4.61 0.11
C ASN A 65 15.60 5.75 0.95
N SER A 66 14.72 5.41 1.91
CA SER A 66 14.17 6.38 2.86
C SER A 66 15.23 6.95 3.79
N LYS A 67 16.16 6.11 4.27
CA LYS A 67 17.31 6.58 5.06
C LYS A 67 18.26 7.46 4.25
N GLU A 68 18.42 7.18 2.97
CA GLU A 68 19.25 7.97 2.05
C GLU A 68 18.56 9.25 1.53
N GLY A 69 17.28 9.48 1.87
CA GLY A 69 16.50 10.61 1.35
C GLY A 69 16.10 10.48 -0.12
N LYS A 70 16.29 9.30 -0.73
CA LYS A 70 15.91 8.97 -2.11
C LYS A 70 14.70 8.05 -2.17
N ALA A 71 13.83 8.13 -1.15
CA ALA A 71 12.59 7.35 -1.13
C ALA A 71 11.76 7.68 -2.37
N LYS A 72 11.38 6.63 -3.09
CA LYS A 72 10.53 6.69 -4.27
C LYS A 72 9.31 5.82 -4.03
N TRP A 73 8.19 6.22 -4.62
CA TRP A 73 6.99 5.40 -4.63
C TRP A 73 7.24 4.17 -5.50
N LYS A 74 6.90 2.98 -5.00
CA LYS A 74 7.11 1.70 -5.70
C LYS A 74 5.77 1.06 -6.01
N ALA A 75 5.47 0.90 -7.29
CA ALA A 75 4.23 0.28 -7.76
C ALA A 75 4.05 -1.16 -7.27
N GLU A 76 5.15 -1.89 -7.06
CA GLU A 76 5.13 -3.29 -6.59
C GLU A 76 4.54 -3.43 -5.17
N LEU A 77 4.74 -2.43 -4.30
CA LEU A 77 4.25 -2.46 -2.91
C LEU A 77 2.84 -1.85 -2.76
N ALA A 78 2.40 -1.08 -3.74
CA ALA A 78 1.10 -0.43 -3.72
C ALA A 78 -0.03 -1.39 -4.15
N SER A 79 -1.24 -1.13 -3.66
CA SER A 79 -2.45 -1.78 -4.19
C SER A 79 -2.64 -1.39 -5.67
N ASN A 80 -3.34 -2.23 -6.43
CA ASN A 80 -3.67 -1.94 -7.83
C ASN A 80 -4.45 -0.62 -7.95
N SER A 81 -5.44 -0.42 -7.08
CA SER A 81 -6.23 0.82 -7.07
C SER A 81 -5.38 2.08 -6.79
N GLU A 82 -4.36 1.98 -5.94
CA GLU A 82 -3.46 3.10 -5.67
C GLU A 82 -2.51 3.35 -6.85
N ALA A 83 -2.03 2.27 -7.47
CA ALA A 83 -1.17 2.35 -8.65
C ALA A 83 -1.89 3.00 -9.84
N ASP A 84 -3.16 2.69 -10.07
CA ASP A 84 -3.97 3.31 -11.12
C ASP A 84 -4.12 4.81 -10.89
N VAL A 85 -4.42 5.21 -9.64
CA VAL A 85 -4.53 6.64 -9.29
C VAL A 85 -3.17 7.35 -9.38
N LYS A 86 -2.05 6.65 -9.15
CA LYS A 86 -0.71 7.19 -9.37
C LYS A 86 -0.37 7.29 -10.86
N ALA A 87 -0.85 6.36 -11.69
CA ALA A 87 -0.77 6.42 -13.14
C ALA A 87 -1.49 7.66 -13.68
N ASP A 88 -2.72 7.90 -13.22
CA ASP A 88 -3.52 9.05 -13.63
C ASP A 88 -2.85 10.38 -13.28
N ARG A 89 -2.08 10.41 -12.19
CA ARG A 89 -1.28 11.57 -11.80
C ARG A 89 0.01 11.76 -12.60
N GLY A 90 0.40 10.79 -13.44
CA GLY A 90 1.67 10.80 -14.17
C GLY A 90 2.89 10.62 -13.26
N GLU A 91 2.71 10.11 -12.04
CA GLU A 91 3.79 9.88 -11.06
C GLU A 91 4.39 8.47 -11.18
N ILE A 92 4.20 7.82 -12.32
CA ILE A 92 4.84 6.53 -12.61
C ILE A 92 6.21 6.81 -13.21
N GLU A 93 7.24 6.14 -12.68
CA GLU A 93 8.54 6.07 -13.33
C GLU A 93 8.42 5.19 -14.59
N SER A 94 7.79 5.72 -15.63
CA SER A 94 8.06 5.31 -16.99
C SER A 94 9.18 6.21 -17.47
N ASP A 95 10.27 5.65 -17.98
CA ASP A 95 11.25 6.45 -18.70
C ASP A 95 10.47 7.21 -19.78
N ASP A 96 10.38 8.54 -19.72
CA ASP A 96 9.56 9.34 -20.64
C ASP A 96 9.89 9.02 -22.11
N ALA A 97 11.17 8.72 -22.37
CA ALA A 97 11.68 8.25 -23.66
C ALA A 97 10.99 6.96 -24.15
N THR A 98 10.56 6.08 -23.26
CA THR A 98 9.85 4.83 -23.61
C THR A 98 8.38 5.07 -23.89
N PHE A 99 7.71 5.99 -23.17
CA PHE A 99 6.29 6.27 -23.35
C PHE A 99 6.03 7.09 -24.61
N GLU A 100 6.80 8.17 -24.83
CA GLU A 100 6.73 8.99 -26.03
C GLU A 100 7.06 8.16 -27.29
N ALA A 101 8.10 7.33 -27.24
CA ALA A 101 8.43 6.42 -28.34
C ALA A 101 7.32 5.38 -28.62
N LEU A 102 6.58 4.95 -27.60
CA LEU A 102 5.43 4.04 -27.76
C LEU A 102 4.26 4.74 -28.44
N GLN A 103 3.99 5.99 -28.04
CA GLN A 103 2.96 6.82 -28.67
C GLN A 103 3.30 7.09 -30.14
N ASP A 104 4.53 7.47 -30.45
CA ASP A 104 4.99 7.74 -31.82
C ASP A 104 4.86 6.50 -32.72
N ARG A 105 5.26 5.32 -32.22
CA ARG A 105 5.09 4.06 -32.95
C ARG A 105 3.62 3.72 -33.22
N THR A 106 2.71 4.18 -32.37
CA THR A 106 1.28 3.83 -32.43
C THR A 106 0.46 4.84 -33.21
N LYS A 107 0.84 6.13 -33.19
CA LYS A 107 0.12 7.25 -33.81
C LYS A 107 -0.17 7.06 -35.29
N HIS A 108 0.70 6.32 -35.99
CA HIS A 108 0.60 6.09 -37.44
C HIS A 108 0.03 4.72 -37.80
N LEU A 109 -0.32 3.88 -36.82
CA LEU A 109 -0.93 2.58 -37.07
C LEU A 109 -2.44 2.75 -37.30
N PRO A 110 -3.02 2.16 -38.37
CA PRO A 110 -4.46 2.14 -38.55
C PRO A 110 -5.11 1.36 -37.39
N ASN A 111 -6.26 1.84 -36.91
CA ASN A 111 -7.03 1.18 -35.83
C ASN A 111 -7.44 -0.23 -36.26
N ARG A 112 -6.61 -1.23 -35.93
CA ARG A 112 -6.78 -2.60 -36.38
C ARG A 112 -7.82 -3.30 -35.50
N LYS A 113 -9.07 -3.36 -35.96
CA LYS A 113 -10.06 -4.32 -35.42
C LYS A 113 -9.80 -5.71 -36.02
N GLY A 114 -9.17 -6.62 -35.28
CA GLY A 114 -9.11 -8.04 -35.63
C GLY A 114 -7.98 -8.82 -34.95
N PRO A 115 -8.09 -10.16 -34.83
CA PRO A 115 -7.13 -10.99 -34.11
C PRO A 115 -5.76 -10.99 -34.79
N VAL A 116 -4.70 -10.94 -33.98
CA VAL A 116 -3.31 -10.92 -34.42
C VAL A 116 -2.78 -12.35 -34.39
N ASN A 117 -2.53 -12.93 -35.56
CA ASN A 117 -1.75 -14.17 -35.65
C ASN A 117 -0.30 -13.86 -35.27
N LYS A 118 0.16 -14.43 -34.15
CA LYS A 118 1.53 -14.34 -33.68
C LYS A 118 2.39 -15.31 -34.48
N THR A 119 3.07 -14.82 -35.50
CA THR A 119 4.15 -15.59 -36.16
C THR A 119 5.23 -14.62 -36.63
N GLN A 120 6.18 -14.34 -35.74
CA GLN A 120 7.63 -14.50 -35.92
C GLN A 120 8.33 -14.14 -34.62
#